data_AF-A0A2M8ISV8-F1
#
_entry.id   AF-A0A2M8ISV8-F1
#
_cell.length_a   1.000
_cell.length_b   1.000
_cell.length_c   1.000
_cell.angle_alpha   90.00
_cell.angle_beta   90.00
_cell.angle_gamma   90.00
#
_symmetry.space_group_name_H-M   'P 1'
#
loop_
_entity.id
_entity.type
_entity.pdbx_description
1 polymer ?
#
loop_
_entity_poly.entity_id
_entity_poly.type
_entity_poly.pdbx_seq_one_letter_code
_entity_poly.pdbx_strand_id
1 'polypeptide(L)'
;EAEATRADRIAANAAALGVEDRLTLVRGRAPEALEGLEAPQAVFIGGGLSAALLARLGAMLAEGTRIVANAVTLESEALLTTWQADHGGTLLRIDLAEVAPLGSKRGWKAAYPITQWGGVI
;
A
#
# COMPACT_ATOMS: atom_id res chain seq x y z
N GLU A 1 6.55 -6.12 -8.44
CA GLU A 1 5.36 -6.87 -8.91
C GLU A 1 5.83 -8.20 -9.50
N ALA A 2 5.38 -9.31 -8.93
CA ALA A 2 5.84 -10.65 -9.32
C ALA A 2 4.93 -11.28 -10.39
N GLU A 3 3.68 -10.82 -10.51
CA GLU A 3 2.71 -11.36 -11.44
C GLU A 3 2.81 -10.62 -12.79
N ALA A 4 3.03 -11.38 -13.87
CA ALA A 4 3.32 -10.83 -15.19
C ALA A 4 2.17 -9.96 -15.73
N THR A 5 0.92 -10.39 -15.61
CA THR A 5 -0.21 -9.62 -16.15
C THR A 5 -0.44 -8.30 -15.42
N ARG A 6 -0.09 -8.22 -14.13
CA ARG A 6 -0.10 -6.98 -13.35
C ARG A 6 1.08 -6.08 -13.72
N ALA A 7 2.28 -6.65 -13.89
CA ALA A 7 3.46 -5.92 -14.33
C ALA A 7 3.23 -5.26 -15.71
N ASP A 8 2.65 -6.00 -16.66
CA ASP A 8 2.34 -5.48 -17.99
C ASP A 8 1.28 -4.37 -17.94
N ARG A 9 0.28 -4.51 -17.05
CA ARG A 9 -0.71 -3.45 -16.79
C ARG A 9 -0.08 -2.19 -16.22
N ILE A 10 0.88 -2.31 -15.30
CA ILE A 10 1.61 -1.15 -14.75
C ILE A 10 2.34 -0.41 -15.88
N ALA A 11 3.07 -1.14 -16.73
CA ALA A 11 3.80 -0.55 -17.85
C ALA A 11 2.86 0.14 -18.86
N ALA A 12 1.73 -0.50 -19.21
CA ALA A 12 0.73 0.07 -20.10
C ALA A 12 0.11 1.36 -19.54
N ASN A 13 -0.22 1.38 -18.24
CA ASN A 13 -0.75 2.58 -17.57
C ASN A 13 0.28 3.70 -17.55
N ALA A 14 1.56 3.38 -17.32
CA ALA A 14 2.63 4.38 -17.31
C ALA A 14 2.76 5.08 -18.66
N ALA A 15 2.79 4.30 -19.75
CA ALA A 15 2.83 4.83 -21.12
C ALA A 15 1.56 5.62 -21.47
N ALA A 16 0.38 5.15 -21.09
CA ALA A 16 -0.87 5.86 -21.35
C ALA A 16 -0.96 7.22 -20.63
N LEU A 17 -0.26 7.37 -19.49
CA LEU A 17 -0.21 8.59 -18.69
C LEU A 17 1.03 9.46 -18.96
N GLY A 18 1.97 9.02 -19.80
CA GLY A 18 3.20 9.75 -20.10
C GLY A 18 4.14 9.89 -18.90
N VAL A 19 4.30 8.82 -18.11
CA VAL A 19 5.14 8.79 -16.89
C VAL A 19 6.19 7.68 -16.91
N GLU A 20 6.40 7.02 -18.04
CA GLU A 20 7.35 5.92 -18.21
C GLU A 20 8.81 6.32 -17.93
N ASP A 21 9.15 7.60 -18.08
CA ASP A 21 10.46 8.17 -17.77
C ASP A 21 10.68 8.39 -16.25
N ARG A 22 9.59 8.39 -15.48
CA ARG A 22 9.58 8.62 -14.02
C ARG A 22 9.18 7.38 -13.22
N LEU A 23 8.87 6.26 -13.88
CA LEU A 23 8.44 5.02 -13.25
C LEU A 23 9.39 3.87 -13.56
N THR A 24 10.09 3.38 -12.54
CA THR A 24 10.87 2.14 -12.63
C THR A 24 10.04 0.97 -12.12
N LEU A 25 9.69 0.04 -13.02
CA LEU A 25 9.00 -1.20 -12.65
C LEU A 25 10.01 -2.29 -12.27
N VAL A 26 10.04 -2.65 -10.98
CA VAL A 26 10.79 -3.80 -10.49
C VAL A 26 9.91 -5.05 -10.48
N ARG A 27 10.29 -6.06 -11.27
CA ARG A 27 9.64 -7.37 -11.28
C ARG A 27 10.18 -8.24 -10.15
N GLY A 28 9.33 -8.68 -9.24
CA GLY A 28 9.71 -9.38 -8.03
C GLY A 28 8.77 -9.14 -6.84
N ARG A 29 9.09 -9.79 -5.72
CA ARG A 29 8.34 -9.73 -4.46
C ARG A 29 9.17 -9.03 -3.40
N ALA A 30 8.54 -8.15 -2.62
CA ALA A 30 9.15 -7.59 -1.43
C ALA A 30 9.07 -8.63 -0.28
N PRO A 31 10.09 -8.71 0.59
CA PRO A 31 11.21 -7.76 0.74
C PRO A 31 12.37 -7.94 -0.24
N GLU A 32 12.53 -9.09 -0.90
CA GLU A 32 13.76 -9.44 -1.64
C GLU A 32 14.01 -8.50 -2.83
N ALA A 33 12.95 -8.11 -3.55
CA ALA A 33 13.05 -7.20 -4.69
C ALA A 33 13.42 -5.75 -4.31
N LEU A 34 13.55 -5.44 -3.02
CA LEU A 34 13.97 -4.12 -2.55
C LEU A 34 15.50 -4.02 -2.44
N GLU A 35 16.23 -5.14 -2.50
CA GLU A 35 17.67 -5.15 -2.34
C GLU A 35 18.39 -4.39 -3.48
N GLY A 36 19.35 -3.55 -3.10
CA GLY A 36 20.14 -2.75 -4.05
C GLY A 36 19.40 -1.54 -4.65
N LEU A 37 18.13 -1.31 -4.29
CA LEU A 37 17.43 -0.10 -4.68
C LEU A 37 17.91 1.11 -3.87
N GLU A 38 17.83 2.29 -4.47
CA GLU A 38 18.09 3.54 -3.77
C GLU A 38 17.11 3.75 -2.61
N ALA A 39 17.61 4.35 -1.52
CA ALA A 39 16.78 4.63 -0.34
C ALA A 39 15.66 5.63 -0.70
N PRO A 40 14.38 5.27 -0.52
CA PRO A 40 13.27 6.12 -0.89
C PRO A 40 13.01 7.20 0.17
N GLN A 41 12.41 8.31 -0.25
CA GLN A 41 11.93 9.37 0.66
C GLN A 41 10.53 9.07 1.23
N ALA A 42 9.79 8.18 0.56
CA ALA A 42 8.48 7.72 1.00
C ALA A 42 8.20 6.31 0.49
N VAL A 43 7.46 5.52 1.29
CA VAL A 43 7.04 4.16 0.95
C VAL A 43 5.53 4.03 1.06
N PHE A 44 4.91 3.42 0.06
CA PHE A 44 3.50 3.04 0.08
C PHE A 44 3.36 1.51 0.00
N ILE A 45 2.64 0.93 0.96
CA ILE A 45 2.35 -0.51 1.02
C ILE A 45 0.87 -0.73 0.74
N GLY A 46 0.55 -1.02 -0.52
CA GLY A 46 -0.82 -1.32 -0.95
C GLY A 46 -1.21 -2.80 -0.84
N GLY A 47 -0.23 -3.70 -0.78
CA GLY A 47 -0.47 -5.15 -0.69
C GLY A 47 0.79 -5.89 -0.24
N GLY A 48 0.62 -7.12 0.26
CA GLY A 48 1.73 -7.91 0.80
C GLY A 48 2.24 -7.41 2.15
N LEU A 49 1.44 -6.61 2.88
CA LEU A 49 1.76 -6.18 4.23
C LEU A 49 2.02 -7.41 5.11
N SER A 50 3.17 -7.41 5.78
CA SER A 50 3.59 -8.47 6.69
C SER A 50 4.56 -7.91 7.72
N ALA A 51 4.68 -8.58 8.86
CA ALA A 51 5.65 -8.19 9.89
C ALA A 51 7.09 -8.21 9.36
N ALA A 52 7.42 -9.19 8.50
CA ALA A 52 8.73 -9.28 7.87
C ALA A 52 9.04 -8.08 6.96
N LEU A 53 8.05 -7.62 6.18
CA LEU A 53 8.20 -6.43 5.35
C LEU A 53 8.39 -5.16 6.20
N LEU A 54 7.56 -4.96 7.23
CA LEU A 54 7.67 -3.81 8.12
C LEU A 54 9.03 -3.77 8.84
N ALA A 55 9.49 -4.91 9.36
CA ALA A 55 10.80 -5.04 9.99
C ALA A 55 11.93 -4.74 9.00
N ARG A 56 11.85 -5.25 7.75
CA ARG A 56 12.86 -4.96 6.72
C ARG A 56 12.92 -3.48 6.37
N LEU A 57 11.76 -2.82 6.25
CA LEU A 57 11.68 -1.40 5.97
C LEU A 57 12.24 -0.58 7.14
N GLY A 58 11.87 -0.90 8.38
CA GLY A 58 12.44 -0.24 9.57
C GLY A 58 13.97 -0.35 9.67
N ALA A 59 14.56 -1.43 9.16
CA ALA A 59 16.02 -1.61 9.14
C ALA A 59 16.73 -0.94 7.94
N MET A 60 16.02 -0.62 6.86
CA MET A 60 16.61 -0.15 5.60
C MET A 60 16.38 1.35 5.37
N LEU A 61 15.29 1.90 5.87
CA LEU A 61 14.90 3.27 5.59
C LEU A 61 15.67 4.26 6.48
N ALA A 62 16.00 5.40 5.89
CA ALA A 62 16.62 6.49 6.62
C ALA A 62 15.59 7.16 7.55
N GLU A 63 16.07 7.75 8.64
CA GLU A 63 15.25 8.61 9.52
C GLU A 63 14.61 9.74 8.70
N GLY A 64 13.35 10.03 8.99
CA GLY A 64 12.52 10.98 8.25
C GLY A 64 11.77 10.37 7.06
N THR A 65 11.95 9.08 6.75
CA THR A 65 11.22 8.42 5.66
C THR A 65 9.75 8.26 6.03
N ARG A 66 8.84 8.76 5.18
CA ARG A 66 7.39 8.61 5.38
C ARG A 66 6.90 7.25 4.91
N ILE A 67 6.04 6.60 5.68
CA ILE A 67 5.40 5.35 5.28
C ILE A 67 3.89 5.48 5.37
N VAL A 68 3.20 4.96 4.36
CA VAL A 68 1.76 4.74 4.38
C VAL A 68 1.49 3.28 4.03
N ALA A 69 0.66 2.61 4.85
CA ALA A 69 0.27 1.22 4.64
C ALA A 69 -1.24 1.06 4.74
N ASN A 70 -1.83 0.35 3.77
CA ASN A 70 -3.26 0.03 3.75
C ASN A 70 -3.49 -1.44 4.11
N ALA A 71 -4.50 -1.69 4.93
CA ALA A 71 -4.96 -3.00 5.38
C ALA A 71 -6.46 -3.15 5.13
N VAL A 72 -6.88 -4.36 4.73
CA VAL A 72 -8.29 -4.70 4.45
C VAL A 72 -8.73 -6.05 5.03
N THR A 73 -7.80 -6.79 5.65
CA THR A 73 -8.09 -8.03 6.37
C THR A 73 -7.81 -7.84 7.85
N LEU A 74 -8.53 -8.56 8.71
CA LEU A 74 -8.37 -8.44 10.16
C LEU A 74 -6.92 -8.68 10.62
N GLU A 75 -6.19 -9.60 9.99
CA GLU A 75 -4.79 -9.89 10.30
C GLU A 75 -3.89 -8.69 9.97
N SER A 76 -4.10 -8.07 8.80
CA SER A 76 -3.37 -6.87 8.38
C SER A 76 -3.75 -5.65 9.23
N GLU A 77 -5.01 -5.54 9.66
CA GLU A 77 -5.48 -4.48 10.55
C GLU A 77 -4.88 -4.61 11.95
N ALA A 78 -4.84 -5.82 12.50
CA ALA A 78 -4.20 -6.10 13.78
C ALA A 78 -2.70 -5.77 13.74
N LEU A 79 -2.02 -6.14 12.66
CA LEU A 79 -0.61 -5.80 12.45
C LEU A 79 -0.39 -4.28 12.44
N LEU A 80 -1.20 -3.50 11.71
CA LEU A 80 -1.08 -2.04 11.72
C LEU A 80 -1.42 -1.42 13.07
N THR A 81 -2.36 -2.01 13.80
CA THR A 81 -2.73 -1.54 15.15
C THR A 81 -1.55 -1.72 16.12
N THR A 82 -0.92 -2.90 16.12
CA THR A 82 0.30 -3.15 16.91
C THR A 82 1.44 -2.22 16.47
N TRP A 83 1.67 -2.13 15.16
CA TRP A 83 2.76 -1.30 14.63
C TRP A 83 2.61 0.17 15.00
N GLN A 84 1.38 0.71 14.95
CA GLN A 84 1.08 2.07 15.36
C GLN A 84 1.25 2.27 16.87
N ALA A 85 0.90 1.29 17.69
CA ALA A 85 1.13 1.38 19.13
C ALA A 85 2.64 1.45 19.45
N ASP A 86 3.46 0.73 18.71
CA ASP A 86 4.92 0.66 18.93
C ASP A 86 5.67 1.87 18.37
N HIS A 87 5.26 2.39 17.21
CA HIS A 87 6.00 3.42 16.46
C HIS A 87 5.27 4.77 16.33
N GLY A 88 4.06 4.88 16.89
CA GLY A 88 3.22 6.06 16.74
C GLY A 88 2.72 6.26 15.31
N GLY A 89 2.54 7.52 14.92
CA GLY A 89 1.85 7.88 13.69
C GLY A 89 0.32 7.82 13.83
N THR A 90 -0.37 7.96 12.70
CA THR A 90 -1.83 8.03 12.64
C THR A 90 -2.41 6.74 12.08
N LEU A 91 -3.46 6.23 12.73
CA LEU A 91 -4.27 5.13 12.21
C LEU A 91 -5.67 5.66 11.88
N LEU A 92 -6.09 5.47 10.64
CA LEU A 92 -7.40 5.86 10.14
C LEU A 92 -8.18 4.63 9.72
N ARG A 93 -9.47 4.60 10.02
CA ARG A 93 -10.42 3.69 9.41
C ARG A 93 -11.30 4.47 8.44
N ILE A 94 -11.33 4.02 7.19
CA ILE A 94 -11.99 4.73 6.08
C ILE A 94 -13.10 3.85 5.54
N ASP A 95 -14.33 4.30 5.75
CA ASP A 95 -15.55 3.65 5.26
C ASP A 95 -16.17 4.53 4.16
N LEU A 96 -16.33 3.97 2.97
CA LEU A 96 -16.88 4.67 1.81
C LEU A 96 -18.04 3.88 1.20
N ALA A 97 -19.05 4.58 0.72
CA ALA A 97 -20.16 4.00 0.00
C ALA A 97 -20.55 4.90 -1.18
N GLU A 98 -20.95 4.26 -2.27
CA GLU A 98 -21.38 4.95 -3.49
C GLU A 98 -22.81 4.56 -3.86
N VAL A 99 -23.49 5.44 -4.59
CA VAL A 99 -24.83 5.16 -5.10
C VAL A 99 -24.74 4.02 -6.12
N ALA A 100 -25.55 2.99 -5.93
CA ALA A 100 -25.71 1.87 -6.86
C ALA A 100 -27.20 1.57 -7.10
N PRO A 101 -27.54 0.95 -8.25
CA PRO A 101 -28.89 0.44 -8.48
C PRO A 101 -29.30 -0.59 -7.42
N LEU A 102 -30.55 -0.49 -6.95
CA LEU A 102 -31.18 -1.43 -6.04
C LEU A 102 -32.60 -1.73 -6.56
N GLY A 103 -32.71 -2.73 -7.43
CA GLY A 103 -33.92 -2.97 -8.22
C GLY A 103 -34.24 -1.78 -9.10
N SER A 104 -35.46 -1.23 -8.99
CA SER A 104 -35.89 0.00 -9.69
C SER A 104 -35.49 1.30 -8.99
N LYS A 105 -34.87 1.24 -7.81
CA LYS A 105 -34.45 2.40 -7.00
C LYS A 105 -32.93 2.48 -6.90
N ARG A 106 -32.44 3.40 -6.06
CA ARG A 106 -31.02 3.61 -5.75
C ARG A 106 -30.79 3.31 -4.27
N GLY A 107 -29.63 2.74 -3.95
CA GLY A 107 -29.17 2.52 -2.58
C GLY A 107 -27.66 2.74 -2.46
N TRP A 108 -27.16 2.70 -1.24
CA TRP A 108 -25.71 2.75 -0.98
C TRP A 108 -25.10 1.36 -1.12
N LYS A 109 -24.06 1.24 -1.95
CA LYS A 109 -23.17 0.09 -1.97
C LYS A 109 -21.90 0.46 -1.21
N ALA A 110 -21.74 -0.09 -0.02
CA ALA A 110 -20.53 0.10 0.78
C ALA A 110 -19.35 -0.68 0.17
N ALA A 111 -18.19 -0.04 0.13
CA ALA A 111 -16.92 -0.70 -0.11
C ALA A 111 -16.44 -1.41 1.16
N TYR A 112 -15.51 -2.36 1.02
CA TYR A 112 -14.81 -2.86 2.20
C TYR A 112 -14.03 -1.71 2.86
N PRO A 113 -14.11 -1.60 4.19
CA PRO A 113 -13.40 -0.56 4.93
C PRO A 113 -11.89 -0.76 4.77
N ILE A 114 -11.15 0.34 4.72
CA ILE A 114 -9.68 0.32 4.67
C ILE A 114 -9.16 0.90 5.97
N THR A 115 -8.29 0.16 6.64
CA THR A 115 -7.47 0.69 7.73
C THR A 115 -6.15 1.19 7.13
N GLN A 116 -5.85 2.46 7.32
CA GLN A 116 -4.63 3.11 6.83
C GLN A 116 -3.78 3.58 8.00
N TRP A 117 -2.53 3.14 8.03
CA TRP A 117 -1.52 3.70 8.91
C TRP A 117 -0.62 4.66 8.12
N GLY A 118 -0.30 5.80 8.73
CA GLY A 118 0.66 6.77 8.23
C GLY A 118 1.64 7.17 9.33
N GLY A 119 2.94 7.08 9.05
CA GLY A 119 3.99 7.38 10.02
C GLY A 119 5.28 7.87 9.38
N VAL A 120 6.24 8.19 10.22
CA VAL A 120 7.61 8.57 9.86
C VAL A 120 8.54 7.64 10.64
N ILE A 121 9.53 7.05 9.96
CA ILE A 121 10.61 6.29 10.60
C ILE A 121 11.63 7.25 11.20
#